data_AF-A0A4D4JD90-F1
#
_entry.id   AF-A0A4D4JD90-F1
#
_cell.length_a   1.000
_cell.length_b   1.000
_cell.length_c   1.000
_cell.angle_alpha   90.00
_cell.angle_beta   90.00
_cell.angle_gamma   90.00
#
_symmetry.space_group_name_H-M   'P 1'
#
loop_
_entity.id
_entity.type
_entity.pdbx_description
1 polymer ?
#
loop_
_entity_poly.entity_id
_entity_poly.type
_entity_poly.pdbx_seq_one_letter_code
_entity_poly.pdbx_strand_id
1 'polypeptide(L)'
;MTEEGTDTLRRAADLLETLAAGSTAGRWRVGGLLATRPEIIAHQHGGTEHVAEARSSSARWIVTMQPAVAPHLAGWLRAAARGAGDEVDEHALRFARAVLSAELARGPVQAPPGAAAEGRSEARSPA
;
A
#
# COMPACT_ATOMS: atom_id res chain seq x y z
N MET A 1 -0.82 15.86 25.42
CA MET A 1 -0.59 15.75 23.96
C MET A 1 0.09 14.43 23.55
N THR A 2 0.53 13.61 24.52
CA THR A 2 1.23 12.33 24.30
C THR A 2 0.31 11.18 23.87
N GLU A 3 -0.89 11.10 24.43
CA GLU A 3 -1.84 10.01 24.16
C GLU A 3 -2.37 10.04 22.70
N GLU A 4 -2.77 11.21 22.22
CA GLU A 4 -3.20 11.42 20.81
C GLU A 4 -2.05 11.14 19.81
N GLY A 5 -0.83 11.56 20.15
CA GLY A 5 0.35 11.24 19.33
C GLY A 5 0.62 9.74 19.29
N THR A 6 0.51 9.08 20.43
CA THR A 6 0.68 7.61 20.57
C THR A 6 -0.36 6.84 19.75
N ASP A 7 -1.63 7.26 19.81
CA ASP A 7 -2.71 6.66 19.01
C ASP A 7 -2.46 6.85 17.50
N THR A 8 -2.04 8.05 17.10
CA THR A 8 -1.67 8.36 15.72
C THR A 8 -0.58 7.40 15.19
N LEU A 9 0.46 7.14 15.99
CA LEU A 9 1.53 6.21 15.63
C LEU A 9 1.02 4.77 15.46
N ARG A 10 0.17 4.30 16.38
CA ARG A 10 -0.41 2.94 16.33
C ARG A 10 -1.30 2.76 15.11
N ARG A 11 -2.17 3.73 14.85
CA ARG A 11 -3.07 3.71 13.68
C ARG A 11 -2.29 3.68 12.36
N ALA A 12 -1.21 4.46 12.25
CA ALA A 12 -0.36 4.42 11.07
C ALA A 12 0.35 3.07 10.91
N ALA A 13 0.79 2.43 12.01
CA ALA A 13 1.38 1.10 11.97
C ALA A 13 0.38 0.04 11.45
N ASP A 14 -0.85 0.06 11.96
CA ASP A 14 -1.90 -0.89 11.56
C ASP A 14 -2.31 -0.70 10.09
N LEU A 15 -2.36 0.56 9.62
CA LEU A 15 -2.61 0.87 8.22
C LEU A 15 -1.49 0.32 7.31
N LEU A 16 -0.21 0.48 7.68
CA LEU A 16 0.90 -0.05 6.88
C LEU A 16 0.82 -1.57 6.74
N GLU A 17 0.48 -2.28 7.80
CA GLU A 17 0.29 -3.74 7.75
C GLU A 17 -0.91 -4.15 6.90
N THR A 18 -2.02 -3.41 7.01
CA THR A 18 -3.22 -3.63 6.19
C THR A 18 -2.91 -3.44 4.70
N LEU A 19 -2.22 -2.37 4.34
CA LEU A 19 -1.82 -2.10 2.96
C LEU A 19 -0.85 -3.15 2.43
N ALA A 20 0.10 -3.60 3.24
CA ALA A 20 1.05 -4.64 2.85
C ALA A 20 0.38 -5.99 2.64
N ALA A 21 -0.59 -6.37 3.48
CA ALA A 21 -1.36 -7.60 3.34
C ALA A 21 -2.21 -7.62 2.06
N GLY A 22 -2.71 -6.46 1.61
CA GLY A 22 -3.44 -6.32 0.36
C GLY A 22 -2.57 -6.15 -0.89
N SER A 23 -1.25 -6.11 -0.76
CA SER A 23 -0.31 -5.89 -1.87
C SER A 23 0.26 -7.19 -2.42
N THR A 24 0.70 -7.18 -3.69
CA THR A 24 1.41 -8.32 -4.28
C THR A 24 2.70 -8.60 -3.51
N ALA A 25 2.73 -9.76 -2.85
CA ALA A 25 3.88 -10.21 -2.07
C ALA A 25 5.08 -10.56 -2.97
N GLY A 26 6.23 -10.80 -2.33
CA GLY A 26 7.46 -11.21 -3.01
C GLY A 26 8.41 -10.05 -3.27
N ARG A 27 9.49 -10.34 -4.01
CA ARG A 27 10.54 -9.35 -4.26
C ARG A 27 10.16 -8.50 -5.46
N TRP A 28 10.15 -7.19 -5.26
CA TRP A 28 9.93 -6.25 -6.34
C TRP A 28 11.27 -5.89 -6.98
N ARG A 29 11.30 -5.76 -8.31
CA ARG A 29 12.49 -5.39 -9.09
C ARG A 29 12.12 -4.44 -10.20
N VAL A 30 13.09 -3.63 -10.64
CA VAL A 30 12.97 -2.91 -11.90
C VAL A 30 13.34 -3.88 -13.03
N GLY A 31 12.40 -4.15 -13.94
CA GLY A 31 12.56 -5.09 -15.06
C GLY A 31 13.23 -4.50 -16.30
N GLY A 32 13.16 -3.16 -16.45
CA GLY A 32 13.60 -2.45 -17.64
C GLY A 32 12.64 -1.31 -17.93
N LEU A 33 12.20 -1.19 -19.19
CA LEU A 33 11.18 -0.24 -19.60
C LEU A 33 9.96 -1.00 -20.14
N LEU A 34 8.76 -0.62 -19.68
CA LEU A 34 7.51 -0.90 -20.37
C LEU A 34 7.22 0.30 -21.26
N ALA A 35 7.36 0.12 -22.58
CA ALA A 35 7.48 1.20 -23.56
C ALA A 35 8.63 2.18 -23.23
N THR A 36 8.32 3.35 -22.70
CA THR A 36 9.32 4.39 -22.34
C THR A 36 9.45 4.59 -20.83
N ARG A 37 8.70 3.84 -20.02
CA ARG A 37 8.62 4.07 -18.58
C ARG A 37 9.16 2.88 -17.79
N PRO A 38 9.75 3.10 -16.60
CA PRO A 38 10.28 2.01 -15.80
C PRO A 38 9.22 0.96 -15.45
N GLU A 39 9.58 -0.30 -15.66
CA GLU A 39 8.76 -1.45 -15.33
C GLU A 39 9.09 -1.96 -13.92
N ILE A 40 8.06 -2.23 -13.12
CA ILE A 40 8.18 -2.88 -11.81
C ILE A 40 7.58 -4.27 -11.91
N ILE A 41 8.37 -5.27 -11.52
CA ILE A 41 7.98 -6.67 -11.51
C ILE A 41 7.96 -7.17 -10.07
N ALA A 42 6.82 -7.70 -9.63
CA ALA A 42 6.72 -8.44 -8.38
C ALA A 42 6.90 -9.95 -8.67
N HIS A 43 7.96 -10.54 -8.12
CA HIS A 43 8.24 -11.96 -8.26
C HIS A 43 7.75 -12.74 -7.03
N GLN A 44 6.78 -13.64 -7.25
CA GLN A 44 6.41 -14.69 -6.31
C GLN A 44 7.11 -15.99 -6.71
N HIS A 45 7.66 -16.73 -5.74
CA HIS A 45 8.45 -17.94 -6.00
C HIS A 45 7.68 -18.98 -6.85
N GLY A 46 7.97 -19.02 -8.15
CA GLY A 46 7.36 -19.95 -9.11
C GLY A 46 5.99 -19.55 -9.66
N GLY A 47 5.53 -18.31 -9.44
CA GLY A 47 4.22 -17.81 -9.87
C GLY A 47 4.28 -16.73 -10.96
N THR A 48 3.10 -16.20 -11.33
CA THR A 48 2.91 -15.13 -12.32
C THR A 48 3.63 -13.84 -11.92
N GLU A 49 4.34 -13.23 -12.86
CA GLU A 49 4.94 -11.92 -12.69
C GLU A 49 3.87 -10.84 -12.82
N HIS A 50 3.67 -10.05 -11.76
CA HIS A 50 2.80 -8.88 -11.82
C HIS A 50 3.64 -7.67 -12.24
N VAL A 51 3.24 -7.08 -13.36
CA VAL A 51 3.95 -5.98 -14.01
C VAL A 51 3.19 -4.67 -13.82
N ALA A 52 3.88 -3.62 -13.40
CA ALA A 52 3.34 -2.27 -13.28
C ALA A 52 4.28 -1.25 -13.92
N GLU A 53 3.69 -0.20 -14.52
CA GLU A 53 4.41 0.92 -15.11
C GLU A 53 4.57 2.05 -14.08
N ALA A 54 5.80 2.47 -13.79
CA ALA A 54 6.03 3.65 -12.96
C ALA A 54 6.07 4.91 -13.82
N ARG A 55 5.24 5.91 -13.49
CA ARG A 55 5.28 7.22 -14.16
C ARG A 55 6.45 8.11 -13.72
N SER A 56 7.31 7.65 -12.81
CA SER A 56 8.54 8.35 -12.40
C SER A 56 9.73 7.91 -13.24
N SER A 57 10.72 8.79 -13.41
CA SER A 57 11.92 8.54 -14.22
C SER A 57 12.79 7.37 -13.73
N SER A 58 12.72 7.03 -12.44
CA SER A 58 13.29 5.80 -11.90
C SER A 58 12.29 5.18 -10.91
N ALA A 59 11.90 3.93 -11.13
CA ALA A 59 11.01 3.19 -10.21
C ALA A 59 11.70 2.77 -8.90
N ARG A 60 12.94 3.23 -8.65
CA ARG A 60 13.80 2.76 -7.56
C ARG A 60 13.16 2.98 -6.18
N TRP A 61 12.51 4.12 -5.98
CA TRP A 61 11.85 4.43 -4.70
C TRP A 61 10.70 3.45 -4.41
N ILE A 62 9.97 2.98 -5.44
CA ILE A 62 8.87 2.02 -5.29
C ILE A 62 9.43 0.66 -4.86
N VAL A 63 10.50 0.21 -5.49
CA VAL A 63 11.19 -1.03 -5.10
C VAL A 63 11.76 -0.93 -3.68
N THR A 64 12.33 0.22 -3.31
CA THR A 64 12.81 0.46 -1.94
C THR A 64 11.67 0.41 -0.92
N MET A 65 10.50 0.96 -1.26
CA MET A 65 9.31 1.00 -0.39
C MET A 65 8.34 -0.16 -0.64
N GLN A 66 8.84 -1.30 -1.16
CA GLN A 66 8.03 -2.48 -1.44
C GLN A 66 7.33 -3.02 -0.16
N PRO A 67 6.26 -3.83 -0.29
CA PRO A 67 5.45 -4.30 0.84
C PRO A 67 6.26 -4.98 1.96
N ALA A 68 7.38 -5.64 1.64
CA ALA A 68 8.25 -6.29 2.62
C ALA A 68 8.85 -5.34 3.67
N VAL A 69 8.90 -4.02 3.41
CA VAL A 69 9.40 -3.02 4.38
C VAL A 69 8.34 -2.64 5.42
N ALA A 70 7.05 -2.82 5.12
CA ALA A 70 5.97 -2.35 5.98
C ALA A 70 5.98 -2.93 7.41
N PRO A 71 6.23 -4.24 7.65
CA PRO A 71 6.30 -4.77 9.01
C PRO A 71 7.40 -4.12 9.86
N HIS A 72 8.53 -3.76 9.24
CA HIS A 72 9.63 -3.09 9.93
C HIS A 72 9.26 -1.67 10.34
N LEU A 73 8.59 -0.91 9.45
CA LEU A 73 8.11 0.43 9.75
C LEU A 73 6.99 0.42 10.80
N ALA A 74 6.06 -0.53 10.72
CA ALA A 74 5.01 -0.71 11.72
C ALA A 74 5.61 -1.05 13.10
N GLY A 75 6.60 -1.94 13.14
CA GLY A 75 7.36 -2.25 14.36
C GLY A 75 8.04 -1.02 14.97
N TRP A 76 8.69 -0.20 14.14
CA TRP A 76 9.30 1.05 14.57
C TRP A 76 8.28 2.04 15.14
N LEU A 77 7.16 2.26 14.47
CA LEU A 77 6.09 3.15 14.97
C LEU A 77 5.50 2.66 16.29
N ARG A 78 5.29 1.35 16.45
CA ARG A 78 4.83 0.76 17.72
C ARG A 78 5.88 0.87 18.82
N ALA A 79 7.18 0.80 18.49
CA ALA A 79 8.25 1.05 19.44
C ALA A 79 8.28 2.52 19.87
N ALA A 80 8.16 3.46 18.93
CA ALA A 80 8.06 4.90 19.21
C ALA A 80 6.84 5.23 20.09
N ALA A 81 5.71 4.57 19.86
CA ALA A 81 4.50 4.67 20.68
C ALA A 81 4.63 4.09 22.10
N ARG A 82 5.73 3.40 22.41
CA ARG A 82 6.04 2.82 23.73
C ARG A 82 7.21 3.52 24.44
N GLY A 83 7.78 4.58 23.84
CA GLY A 83 8.97 5.26 24.35
C GLY A 83 8.89 5.62 25.84
N ALA A 84 10.02 5.50 26.53
CA ALA A 84 10.14 5.56 27.99
C ALA A 84 10.14 7.00 28.58
N GLY A 85 9.31 7.91 28.06
CA GLY A 85 9.22 9.29 28.55
C GLY A 85 7.91 9.98 28.13
N ASP A 86 7.65 11.17 28.69
CA ASP A 86 6.46 11.97 28.45
C ASP A 86 6.43 12.69 27.08
N GLU A 87 7.28 12.30 26.12
CA GLU A 87 7.34 12.97 24.82
C GLU A 87 7.39 11.99 23.65
N VAL A 88 6.53 12.22 22.66
CA VAL A 88 6.43 11.44 21.43
C VAL A 88 7.46 11.97 20.44
N ASP A 89 8.21 11.07 19.80
CA ASP A 89 9.14 11.43 18.73
C ASP A 89 8.42 12.20 17.61
N GLU A 90 8.80 13.46 17.40
CA GLU A 90 8.16 14.35 16.44
C GLU A 90 8.29 13.85 14.98
N HIS A 91 9.43 13.24 14.64
CA HIS A 91 9.66 12.71 13.30
C HIS A 91 8.80 11.48 13.02
N ALA A 92 8.66 10.60 14.01
CA ALA A 92 7.73 9.47 13.93
C ALA A 92 6.28 9.97 13.78
N LEU A 93 5.89 10.99 14.55
CA LEU A 93 4.55 11.56 14.47
C LEU A 93 4.27 12.22 13.11
N ARG A 94 5.24 12.98 12.57
CA ARG A 94 5.14 13.60 11.25
C ARG A 94 5.03 12.55 10.14
N PHE A 95 5.80 11.47 10.23
CA PHE A 95 5.71 10.35 9.30
C PHE A 95 4.33 9.68 9.37
N ALA A 96 3.84 9.36 10.57
CA ALA A 96 2.53 8.73 10.76
C ALA A 96 1.39 9.57 10.18
N ARG A 97 1.41 10.89 10.41
CA ARG A 97 0.45 11.83 9.84
C ARG A 97 0.51 11.82 8.31
N ALA A 98 1.69 11.86 7.72
CA ALA A 98 1.85 11.82 6.26
C ALA A 98 1.26 10.54 5.65
N VAL A 99 1.47 9.39 6.28
CA VAL A 99 0.90 8.09 5.85
C VAL A 99 -0.63 8.11 5.91
N LEU A 100 -1.20 8.57 7.03
CA LEU A 100 -2.66 8.64 7.19
C LEU A 100 -3.30 9.63 6.21
N SER A 101 -2.68 10.78 6.00
CA SER A 101 -3.15 11.77 5.01
C SER A 101 -3.10 11.24 3.59
N ALA A 102 -2.05 10.48 3.23
CA ALA A 102 -1.94 9.87 1.90
C ALA A 102 -3.05 8.86 1.63
N GLU A 103 -3.42 8.03 2.61
CA GLU A 103 -4.53 7.08 2.45
C GLU A 103 -5.89 7.78 2.31
N LEU A 104 -6.12 8.84 3.09
CA LEU A 104 -7.34 9.64 2.95
C LEU A 104 -7.46 10.27 1.55
N ALA A 105 -6.34 10.74 1.00
CA ALA A 105 -6.31 11.31 -0.34
C ALA A 105 -6.50 10.28 -1.47
N ARG A 106 -6.23 8.99 -1.21
CA ARG A 106 -6.40 7.91 -2.20
C ARG A 106 -7.87 7.74 -2.61
N GLY A 107 -8.81 8.07 -1.72
CA GLY A 107 -10.25 7.87 -1.94
C GLY A 107 -10.63 6.39 -2.09
N PRO A 108 -11.94 6.08 -2.20
CA PRO A 108 -12.37 4.71 -2.47
C PRO A 108 -11.91 4.28 -3.87
N VAL A 109 -11.42 3.04 -3.99
CA VAL A 109 -11.14 2.43 -5.30
C VAL A 109 -12.44 2.42 -6.11
N GLN A 110 -12.50 3.20 -7.18
CA GLN A 110 -13.63 3.12 -8.11
C GLN A 110 -13.65 1.72 -8.74
N ALA A 111 -14.80 1.06 -8.68
CA ALA A 111 -14.99 -0.19 -9.38
C ALA A 111 -14.70 0.00 -10.88
N PRO A 112 -14.05 -0.97 -11.55
CA PRO A 112 -13.77 -0.86 -12.97
C PRO A 112 -15.08 -0.65 -13.75
N PRO A 113 -15.10 0.27 -14.74
CA PRO A 113 -16.28 0.49 -15.57
C PRO A 113 -16.63 -0.82 -16.30
N GLY A 114 -17.80 -1.39 -16.02
CA GLY A 114 -18.33 -2.59 -16.67
C GLY A 114 -18.75 -3.75 -15.75
N ALA A 115 -18.43 -3.73 -14.45
CA ALA A 115 -18.80 -4.82 -13.53
C ALA A 115 -20.30 -4.92 -13.20
N ALA A 116 -21.15 -4.03 -13.75
CA ALA A 116 -22.59 -3.98 -13.50
C ALA A 116 -23.39 -4.19 -14.80
N ALA A 117 -23.15 -5.27 -15.55
CA ALA A 117 -24.03 -5.65 -16.66
C ALA A 117 -23.97 -7.13 -17.07
N GLU A 118 -23.78 -8.08 -16.14
CA GLU A 118 -23.99 -9.50 -16.45
C GLU A 118 -24.95 -10.10 -15.43
N GLY A 119 -26.24 -10.03 -15.72
CA GLY A 119 -27.26 -10.56 -14.82
C GLY A 119 -28.70 -10.27 -15.23
N ARG A 120 -29.01 -10.23 -16.53
CA ARG A 120 -30.40 -10.37 -17.03
C ARG A 120 -30.37 -11.08 -18.39
N SER A 121 -30.15 -12.39 -18.36
CA SER A 121 -30.51 -13.27 -19.46
C SER A 121 -31.11 -14.55 -18.86
N GLU A 122 -32.43 -14.61 -18.85
CA GLU A 122 -33.30 -15.80 -18.75
C GLU A 122 -34.73 -15.23 -18.70
N ALA A 123 -35.73 -15.64 -19.49
CA ALA A 123 -35.86 -16.77 -20.37
C ALA A 123 -36.76 -16.41 -21.56
N ARG A 124 -36.36 -16.83 -22.77
CA ARG A 124 -37.33 -17.23 -23.79
C ARG A 124 -38.00 -18.52 -23.30
N SER A 125 -39.33 -18.60 -23.38
CA SER A 125 -39.96 -19.87 -23.73
C SER A 125 -41.22 -19.67 -24.56
N PRO A 126 -41.52 -20.64 -25.46
CA PRO A 126 -42.49 -20.49 -26.54
C PRO A 126 -43.85 -21.09 -26.17
N ALA A 127 -44.91 -20.55 -26.78
CA ALA A 127 -46.07 -21.27 -27.31
C ALA A 127 -46.86 -20.30 -28.21
#